data_AF-A0A8T1JRQ5-F1
#
_entry.id   AF-A0A8T1JRQ5-F1
#
_cell.length_a   1.000
_cell.length_b   1.000
_cell.length_c   1.000
_cell.angle_alpha   90.00
_cell.angle_beta   90.00
_cell.angle_gamma   90.00
#
_symmetry.space_group_name_H-M   'P 1'
#
loop_
_entity.id
_entity.type
_entity.pdbx_description
1 polymer ?
#
loop_
_entity_poly.entity_id
_entity_poly.type
_entity_poly.pdbx_seq_one_letter_code
_entity_poly.pdbx_strand_id
1 'polypeptide(L)' 'MGPLKKKLSAEWLRDKVSTARTAKEKRIAVVMRTIRAWENISTECVIKSFEKAIPKERVVMV' A
#
# COMPACT_ATOMS: atom_id res chain seq x y z
N MET A 1 7.09 7.66 -3.57
CA MET A 1 5.95 6.70 -3.67
C MET A 1 5.88 5.92 -2.36
N GLY A 2 4.81 6.09 -1.58
CA GLY A 2 4.65 5.39 -0.30
C GLY A 2 4.56 3.86 -0.46
N PRO A 3 4.71 3.08 0.64
CA PRO A 3 4.77 1.63 0.60
C PRO A 3 3.61 0.97 -0.14
N LEU A 4 2.37 1.39 0.15
CA LEU A 4 1.17 0.88 -0.52
C LEU A 4 1.18 1.11 -2.03
N LYS A 5 1.50 2.33 -2.47
CA LYS A 5 1.52 2.68 -3.89
C LYS A 5 2.56 1.85 -4.66
N LYS A 6 3.74 1.59 -4.05
CA LYS A 6 4.76 0.70 -4.64
C LYS A 6 4.26 -0.73 -4.78
N LYS A 7 3.59 -1.27 -3.75
CA LYS A 7 3.05 -2.64 -3.77
C LYS A 7 1.93 -2.79 -4.80
N LEU A 8 1.02 -1.82 -4.90
CA LEU A 8 -0.03 -1.79 -5.93
C LEU A 8 0.54 -1.79 -7.35
N SER A 9 1.58 -0.98 -7.61
CA SER A 9 2.24 -0.97 -8.92
C SER A 9 2.92 -2.31 -9.24
N ALA A 10 3.56 -2.95 -8.26
CA ALA A 10 4.17 -4.26 -8.45
C ALA A 10 3.13 -5.36 -8.69
N GLU A 11 2.01 -5.35 -7.96
CA GLU A 11 0.89 -6.25 -8.21
C GLU A 11 0.25 -6.02 -9.59
N TRP A 12 0.18 -4.76 -10.05
CA TRP A 12 -0.31 -4.44 -11.40
C TRP A 12 0.54 -5.07 -12.50
N LEU A 13 1.87 -5.10 -12.32
CA LEU A 13 2.81 -5.72 -13.27
C LEU A 13 2.81 -7.26 -13.19
N ARG A 14 2.56 -7.82 -12.00
CA ARG A 14 2.46 -9.27 -11.80
C ARG A 14 1.17 -9.85 -12.38
N ASP A 15 0.09 -9.08 -12.32
CA ASP A 15 -1.20 -9.49 -12.84
C ASP A 15 -1.16 -9.43 -14.37
N LYS A 16 -0.65 -10.51 -15.01
CA LYS A 16 -0.52 -10.64 -16.48
C LYS A 16 -1.86 -10.61 -17.23
N VAL A 17 -2.97 -10.44 -16.54
CA VAL A 17 -4.30 -10.76 -17.05
C VAL A 17 -5.31 -9.77 -16.50
N SER A 18 -5.51 -8.65 -17.20
CA SER A 18 -6.83 -8.01 -17.13
C SER A 18 -7.71 -8.61 -18.22
N THR A 19 -8.13 -9.86 -18.02
CA THR A 19 -9.24 -10.46 -18.79
C THR A 19 -10.59 -9.90 -18.35
N ALA A 20 -10.62 -9.07 -17.31
CA ALA A 20 -11.81 -8.33 -16.88
C ALA A 20 -12.33 -7.45 -18.01
N ARG A 21 -13.44 -7.88 -18.65
CA ARG A 21 -14.06 -7.17 -19.77
C ARG A 21 -15.12 -6.19 -19.29
N THR A 22 -15.79 -6.50 -18.19
CA THR A 22 -16.88 -5.70 -17.64
C THR A 22 -16.41 -4.75 -16.52
N ALA A 23 -17.18 -3.69 -16.28
CA ALA A 23 -16.93 -2.78 -15.17
C ALA A 23 -17.02 -3.47 -13.79
N LYS A 24 -17.84 -4.51 -13.66
CA LYS A 24 -17.97 -5.30 -12.43
C LYS A 24 -16.68 -6.09 -12.17
N GLU A 25 -16.16 -6.80 -13.16
CA GLU A 25 -14.93 -7.58 -13.04
C GLU A 25 -13.73 -6.67 -12.75
N LYS A 26 -13.64 -5.51 -13.42
CA LYS A 26 -12.59 -4.52 -13.15
C LYS A 26 -12.60 -4.05 -11.70
N ARG A 27 -13.77 -3.76 -11.14
CA ARG A 27 -13.91 -3.40 -9.72
C ARG A 27 -13.43 -4.52 -8.80
N ILE A 28 -13.87 -5.75 -9.03
CA ILE A 28 -13.46 -6.91 -8.22
C ILE A 28 -11.93 -7.11 -8.29
N ALA A 29 -11.35 -7.03 -9.48
CA ALA A 29 -9.90 -7.18 -9.68
C ALA A 29 -9.12 -6.11 -8.91
N VAL A 30 -9.56 -4.84 -8.93
CA VAL A 30 -8.92 -3.76 -8.18
C VAL A 30 -9.01 -3.98 -6.67
N VAL A 31 -10.17 -4.42 -6.16
CA VAL A 31 -10.34 -4.72 -4.73
C VAL A 31 -9.42 -5.84 -4.29
N MET A 32 -9.44 -6.98 -4.99
CA MET A 32 -8.60 -8.14 -4.67
C MET A 32 -7.11 -7.79 -4.71
N ARG A 33 -6.70 -6.96 -5.69
CA ARG A 33 -5.32 -6.49 -5.78
C ARG A 33 -4.93 -5.58 -4.61
N THR A 34 -5.85 -4.72 -4.18
CA THR A 34 -5.62 -3.83 -3.04
C THR A 34 -5.44 -4.63 -1.76
N ILE A 35 -6.26 -5.68 -1.57
CA ILE A 35 -6.12 -6.62 -0.45
C ILE A 35 -4.73 -7.28 -0.47
N ARG A 36 -4.31 -7.88 -1.60
CA ARG A 36 -2.98 -8.50 -1.72
C ARG A 36 -1.84 -7.51 -1.48
N ALA A 37 -1.97 -6.29 -1.98
CA ALA A 37 -0.99 -5.24 -1.76
C ALA A 37 -0.90 -4.86 -0.28
N TRP A 38 -2.03 -4.84 0.45
CA TRP A 38 -2.10 -4.56 1.88
C TRP A 38 -1.49 -5.68 2.71
N GLU A 39 -1.82 -6.95 2.42
CA GLU A 39 -1.24 -8.13 3.08
C GLU A 39 0.28 -8.21 2.92
N ASN A 40 0.82 -7.62 1.84
CA ASN A 40 2.25 -7.55 1.57
C ASN A 40 2.99 -6.40 2.29
N ILE A 41 2.29 -5.57 3.07
CA ILE A 41 2.87 -4.50 3.88
C ILE A 41 2.99 -5.02 5.32
N SER A 42 4.20 -5.03 5.86
CA SER A 42 4.40 -5.43 7.25
C SER A 42 3.81 -4.40 8.21
N THR A 43 3.25 -4.87 9.32
CA THR A 43 2.76 -4.02 10.41
C THR A 43 3.84 -3.06 10.91
N GLU A 44 5.09 -3.53 10.98
CA GLU A 44 6.25 -2.70 11.34
C GLU A 44 6.43 -1.50 10.39
N CYS A 45 6.25 -1.69 9.08
CA CYS A 45 6.33 -0.61 8.09
C CYS A 45 5.25 0.44 8.34
N VAL A 46 4.04 0.01 8.69
CA VAL A 46 2.92 0.89 9.06
C VAL A 46 3.25 1.67 10.33
N ILE A 47 3.65 0.98 11.40
CA ILE A 47 4.01 1.61 12.69
C ILE A 47 5.10 2.67 12.49
N LYS A 48 6.22 2.32 11.83
CA LYS A 48 7.32 3.26 11.55
C LYS A 48 6.88 4.49 10.75
N SER A 49 5.90 4.34 9.87
CA SER A 49 5.36 5.47 9.11
C SER A 49 4.63 6.46 10.01
N PHE A 50 3.91 5.98 11.02
CA PHE A 50 3.24 6.81 12.02
C PHE A 50 4.25 7.42 13.00
N GLU A 51 5.19 6.64 13.53
CA GLU A 51 6.26 7.14 14.40
C GLU A 51 7.05 8.28 13.76
N LYS A 52 7.31 8.19 12.45
CA LYS A 52 7.96 9.25 11.69
C LYS A 52 7.09 10.50 11.51
N ALA A 53 5.77 10.33 11.44
CA ALA A 53 4.83 11.42 11.26
C ALA A 53 4.50 12.17 12.55
N ILE A 54 4.66 11.51 13.71
CA ILE A 54 4.48 12.13 15.02
C ILE A 54 5.58 13.19 15.22
N PRO A 55 5.22 14.47 15.42
CA PRO A 55 6.19 15.51 15.73
C PRO A 55 6.95 15.15 17.01
N LYS A 56 8.28 15.22 16.95
CA LYS A 56 9.12 15.07 18.14
C LYS A 56 9.37 16.46 18.72
N GLU A 57 9.00 16.67 19.98
CA GLU A 57 9.44 17.86 20.71
C GLU A 57 10.97 17.92 20.68
N ARG A 58 11.53 19.07 20.29
CA ARG A 58 12.96 19.31 20.48
C ARG A 58 13.18 19.43 21.97
N VAL A 59 13.74 18.39 22.59
CA VAL A 59 14.35 18.54 23.92
C VAL A 59 15.61 19.38 23.72
N VAL A 60 15.47 20.70 23.85
CA VAL A 60 16.61 21.61 23.95
C VAL A 60 17.16 21.38 25.36
N MET A 61 18.26 20.65 25.48
CA MET A 61 19.00 20.59 26.74
C MET A 61 19.63 21.97 26.96
N VAL A 62 19.16 22.67 28.00
CA VAL A 62 19.74 23.92 28.51
C VAL A 62 20.88 23.60 29.47
#